data_AF-A0A8T6VHG3-F1
#
_entry.id   AF-A0A8T6VHG3-F1
#
_cell.length_a   1.000
_cell.length_b   1.000
_cell.length_c   1.000
_cell.angle_alpha   90.00
_cell.angle_beta   90.00
_cell.angle_gamma   90.00
#
_symmetry.space_group_name_H-M   'P 1'
#
loop_
_entity.id
_entity.type
_entity.pdbx_description
1 polymer ?
#
loop_
_entity_poly.entity_id
_entity_poly.type
_entity_poly.pdbx_seq_one_letter_code
_entity_poly.pdbx_strand_id
1 'polypeptide(L)' 'DEAERAMNDALSVVADVIEYNKIVAGGGAIEAEIAKVLRSYATKVGGREQLAIEAFADSIEIVPKT' A
#
# COMPACT_ATOMS: atom_id res chain seq x y z
N ASP A 1 -4.03 -25.72 13.84
CA ASP A 1 -2.97 -25.06 13.05
C ASP A 1 -3.52 -23.89 12.24
N GLU A 2 -4.22 -24.09 11.11
CA GLU A 2 -4.69 -22.95 10.29
C GLU A 2 -5.74 -22.09 10.99
N ALA A 3 -6.70 -22.70 11.71
CA ALA A 3 -7.70 -21.96 12.48
C ALA A 3 -7.08 -21.11 13.59
N GLU A 4 -5.98 -21.59 14.19
CA GLU A 4 -5.26 -20.85 15.23
C GLU A 4 -4.51 -19.66 14.64
N ARG A 5 -3.88 -19.84 13.46
CA ARG A 5 -3.26 -18.75 12.70
C ARG A 5 -4.27 -17.67 12.34
N ALA A 6 -5.39 -18.06 11.73
CA ALA A 6 -6.45 -17.13 11.34
C ALA A 6 -7.00 -16.34 12.54
N MET A 7 -7.13 -16.98 13.71
CA MET A 7 -7.58 -16.31 14.93
C MET A 7 -6.55 -15.31 15.44
N ASN A 8 -5.26 -15.66 15.41
CA ASN A 8 -4.17 -14.76 15.79
C ASN A 8 -4.07 -13.54 14.84
N ASP A 9 -4.22 -13.75 13.54
CA ASP A 9 -4.21 -12.67 12.53
C ASP A 9 -5.36 -11.69 12.76
N ALA A 10 -6.57 -12.21 12.99
CA ALA A 10 -7.75 -11.38 13.24
C ALA A 10 -7.59 -10.52 14.52
N LEU A 11 -7.07 -11.11 15.60
CA LEU A 11 -6.82 -10.36 16.84
C LEU A 11 -5.75 -9.29 16.67
N SER A 12 -4.72 -9.56 15.86
CA SER A 12 -3.65 -8.60 15.56
C SER A 12 -4.20 -7.38 14.80
N VAL A 13 -5.04 -7.61 13.77
CA VAL A 13 -5.68 -6.51 13.02
C VAL A 13 -6.59 -5.67 13.91
N VAL A 14 -7.35 -6.28 14.82
CA VAL A 14 -8.19 -5.53 15.77
C VAL A 14 -7.34 -4.69 16.72
N ALA A 15 -6.22 -5.22 17.21
CA ALA A 15 -5.29 -4.47 18.05
C ALA A 15 -4.72 -3.25 17.33
N ASP A 16 -4.29 -3.39 16.07
CA ASP A 16 -3.78 -2.28 15.25
C ASP A 16 -4.81 -1.16 15.10
N VAL A 17 -6.08 -1.50 14.86
CA VAL A 17 -7.14 -0.50 14.71
C VAL A 17 -7.37 0.26 16.03
N ILE A 18 -7.27 -0.41 17.17
CA ILE A 18 -7.40 0.23 18.49
C ILE A 18 -6.22 1.16 18.78
N GLU A 19 -5.00 0.75 18.44
CA GLU A 19 -3.77 1.51 18.71
C GLU A 19 -3.65 2.75 17.80
N TYR A 20 -3.85 2.59 16.50
CA TYR A 20 -3.61 3.65 15.51
C TYR A 20 -4.87 4.44 15.13
N ASN A 21 -6.06 3.89 15.40
CA ASN A 21 -7.38 4.48 15.12
C ASN A 21 -7.52 5.04 13.69
N LYS A 22 -6.99 4.30 12.71
CA LYS A 22 -7.01 4.63 11.28
C LYS A 22 -7.24 3.37 10.45
N ILE A 23 -8.03 3.50 9.40
CA ILE A 23 -8.28 2.46 8.42
C ILE A 23 -8.25 3.04 7.01
N VAL A 24 -8.00 2.19 6.02
CA VAL A 24 -8.04 2.53 4.59
C VAL A 24 -8.89 1.51 3.84
N ALA A 25 -9.31 1.87 2.63
CA ALA A 25 -9.93 0.91 1.73
C ALA A 25 -8.89 -0.14 1.28
N GLY A 26 -9.25 -1.42 1.39
CA GLY A 26 -8.43 -2.53 0.91
C GLY A 26 -8.65 -2.83 -0.58
N GLY A 27 -8.39 -4.07 -0.99
CA GLY A 27 -8.63 -4.53 -2.36
C GLY A 27 -7.79 -3.81 -3.42
N GLY A 28 -6.58 -3.39 -3.07
CA GLY A 28 -5.69 -2.69 -3.99
C GLY A 28 -5.96 -1.18 -4.14
N ALA A 29 -6.99 -0.65 -3.47
CA ALA A 29 -7.39 0.75 -3.62
C ALA A 29 -6.32 1.73 -3.11
N ILE A 30 -5.69 1.40 -1.97
CA ILE A 30 -4.65 2.25 -1.39
C ILE A 30 -3.36 2.21 -2.23
N GLU A 31 -2.99 1.05 -2.76
CA GLU A 31 -1.85 0.87 -3.64
C GLU A 31 -2.00 1.68 -4.94
N ALA A 32 -3.19 1.66 -5.53
CA ALA A 32 -3.51 2.46 -6.72
C ALA A 32 -3.41 3.97 -6.46
N GLU A 33 -3.95 4.45 -5.32
CA GLU A 33 -3.85 5.88 -4.98
C GLU A 33 -2.40 6.29 -4.66
N ILE A 34 -1.63 5.45 -3.96
CA ILE A 34 -0.21 5.70 -3.70
C ILE A 34 0.56 5.81 -5.02
N ALA A 35 0.37 4.87 -5.95
CA ALA A 35 1.04 4.90 -7.24
C ALA A 35 0.72 6.18 -8.04
N LYS A 36 -0.55 6.61 -8.04
CA LYS A 36 -0.98 7.86 -8.67
C LYS A 36 -0.35 9.10 -8.03
N VAL A 37 -0.28 9.16 -6.70
CA VAL A 37 0.37 10.26 -5.97
C VAL A 37 1.87 10.30 -6.27
N LEU A 38 2.54 9.14 -6.29
CA LEU A 38 3.96 9.02 -6.60
C LEU A 38 4.28 9.51 -8.01
N ARG A 39 3.49 9.13 -9.03
CA ARG A 39 3.68 9.64 -10.40
C ARG A 39 3.50 11.15 -10.47
N SER A 40 2.50 11.69 -9.77
CA SER A 40 2.30 13.13 -9.69
C SER A 40 3.49 13.84 -9.02
N TYR A 41 4.06 13.24 -7.98
CA TYR A 41 5.26 13.75 -7.32
C TYR A 41 6.51 13.66 -8.20
N ALA A 42 6.67 12.58 -8.95
CA ALA A 42 7.82 12.35 -9.82
C ALA A 42 8.01 13.49 -10.84
N THR A 43 6.92 14.01 -11.40
CA THR A 43 6.94 15.16 -12.34
C THR A 43 7.52 16.44 -11.73
N LYS A 44 7.51 16.57 -10.40
CA LYS A 44 8.05 17.73 -9.68
C LYS A 44 9.55 17.61 -9.41
N VAL A 45 10.10 16.39 -9.42
CA VAL A 45 11.51 16.10 -9.11
C VAL A 45 12.37 16.19 -10.38
N GLY A 46 11.94 15.53 -11.46
CA GLY A 46 12.68 15.51 -12.72
C GLY A 46 13.93 14.61 -12.73
N GLY A 47 14.62 14.58 -13.88
CA GLY A 47 15.90 13.90 -14.02
C GLY A 47 15.85 12.38 -13.80
N ARG A 48 16.93 11.81 -13.27
CA ARG A 48 17.03 10.37 -12.99
C ARG A 48 16.18 9.93 -11.80
N GLU A 49 15.96 10.83 -10.85
CA GLU A 49 15.16 10.54 -9.66
C GLU A 49 13.69 10.37 -10.01
N GLN A 50 13.16 11.14 -10.96
CA GLN A 50 11.81 10.93 -11.51
C GLN A 50 11.62 9.48 -11.99
N LEU A 51 12.56 8.95 -12.78
CA LEU A 51 12.47 7.58 -13.31
C LEU A 51 12.44 6.53 -12.18
N ALA A 52 13.19 6.76 -11.11
CA ALA A 52 13.18 5.87 -9.95
C ALA A 52 11.84 5.90 -9.21
N ILE A 53 11.24 7.09 -9.06
CA ILE A 53 9.93 7.26 -8.41
C ILE A 53 8.83 6.61 -9.26
N GLU A 54 8.88 6.78 -10.59
CA GLU A 54 7.94 6.15 -11.53
C GLU A 54 8.06 4.62 -11.47
N ALA A 55 9.28 4.08 -11.48
CA ALA A 55 9.50 2.64 -11.36
C ALA A 55 8.97 2.07 -10.03
N PHE A 56 9.07 2.83 -8.93
CA PHE A 56 8.50 2.43 -7.64
C PHE A 56 6.97 2.52 -7.63
N ALA A 57 6.38 3.51 -8.30
CA ALA A 57 4.93 3.58 -8.47
C ALA A 57 4.40 2.36 -9.26
N ASP A 58 5.11 1.96 -10.31
CA ASP A 58 4.74 0.79 -11.11
C ASP A 58 4.84 -0.52 -10.32
N SER A 59 5.82 -0.65 -9.42
CA SER A 59 5.97 -1.85 -8.59
C SER A 59 4.86 -1.98 -7.55
N ILE A 60 4.37 -0.87 -6.98
CA ILE A 60 3.24 -0.89 -6.04
C ILE A 60 1.96 -1.38 -6.71
N GLU A 61 1.74 -1.04 -7.98
CA GLU A 61 0.56 -1.50 -8.72
C GLU A 61 0.54 -2.99 -9.02
N ILE A 62 1.59 -3.77 -8.71
CA ILE A 62 1.52 -5.23 -8.88
C ILE A 62 0.41 -5.83 -8.00
N VAL A 63 0.21 -5.29 -6.79
CA VAL A 63 -0.77 -5.79 -5.81
C VAL A 63 -2.21 -5.74 -6.34
N PRO A 64 -2.72 -4.60 -6.86
CA PRO A 64 -4.06 -4.57 -7.47
C PRO A 64 -4.17 -5.29 -8.81
N LYS A 65 -3.06 -5.60 -9.49
CA LYS A 65 -3.07 -6.28 -10.81
C LYS A 65 -3.22 -7.79 -10.71
N THR A 66 -2.86 -8.38 -9.57
CA THR A 66 -2.90 -9.83 -9.30
C THR A 66 -4.07 -10.19 -8.40
#